data_AF-A0A370C8T9-F1
#
_entry.id   AF-A0A370C8T9-F1
#
_cell.length_a   1.000
_cell.length_b   1.000
_cell.length_c   1.000
_cell.angle_alpha   90.00
_cell.angle_beta   90.00
_cell.angle_gamma   90.00
#
_symmetry.space_group_name_H-M   'P 1'
#
loop_
_entity.id
_entity.type
_entity.pdbx_description
1 polymer ?
#
loop_
_entity_poly.entity_id
_entity_poly.type
_entity_poly.pdbx_seq_one_letter_code
_entity_poly.pdbx_strand_id
1 'polypeptide(L)' 'MRLWMNAIVALLFMGVAVAKGIGPCYNQADPDNDIGNYCYCQGNGGCYFEGKHNSCDPPGIAIPGGCP' A
#
# COMPACT_ATOMS: atom_id res chain seq x y z
N MET A 1 -2.90 15.33 41.58
CA MET A 1 -3.84 15.19 40.43
C MET A 1 -3.25 15.69 39.11
N ARG A 2 -2.48 16.80 39.07
CA ARG A 2 -1.93 17.38 37.81
C ARG A 2 -0.91 16.52 37.05
N LEU A 3 -0.07 15.74 37.73
CA LEU A 3 0.97 14.92 37.08
C LEU A 3 0.39 13.72 36.30
N TRP A 4 -0.75 13.19 36.74
CA TRP A 4 -1.41 12.03 36.13
C TRP A 4 -2.11 12.38 34.81
N MET A 5 -2.61 13.62 34.69
CA MET A 5 -3.28 14.09 33.48
C MET A 5 -2.31 14.24 32.30
N ASN A 6 -1.06 14.62 32.57
CA ASN A 6 -0.03 14.75 31.53
C ASN A 6 0.43 13.39 30.99
N ALA A 7 0.43 12.35 31.83
CA ALA A 7 0.80 10.99 31.42
C ALA A 7 -0.22 10.41 30.42
N ILE A 8 -1.51 10.68 30.61
CA ILE A 8 -2.58 10.18 29.73
C ILE A 8 -2.49 10.83 28.34
N VAL A 9 -2.19 12.13 28.28
CA VAL A 9 -2.02 12.84 27.00
C VAL A 9 -0.79 12.33 26.24
N ALA A 10 0.32 12.02 26.92
CA ALA A 10 1.52 11.50 26.28
C ALA A 10 1.32 10.10 25.66
N LEU A 11 0.48 9.24 26.26
CA LEU A 11 0.16 7.92 25.72
C LEU A 11 -0.75 7.96 24.47
N LEU A 12 -1.57 9.00 24.32
CA LEU A 12 -2.44 9.18 23.14
C LEU A 12 -1.66 9.45 21.84
N PHE A 13 -0.43 9.96 21.91
CA PHE A 13 0.39 10.27 20.73
C PHE A 13 1.25 9.11 20.21
N MET A 14 1.33 7.98 20.92
CA MET A 14 2.09 6.79 20.46
C MET A 14 1.29 5.84 19.57
N GLY A 15 0.01 6.16 19.28
CA GLY A 15 -0.92 5.23 18.66
C GLY A 15 -1.02 5.25 17.13
N VAL A 16 -0.24 6.06 16.41
CA VAL A 16 -0.28 6.04 14.93
C VAL A 16 0.54 4.87 14.42
N ALA A 17 0.01 3.67 14.62
CA ALA A 17 0.43 2.49 13.89
C ALA A 17 0.28 2.81 12.40
N VAL A 18 1.41 3.05 11.74
CA VAL A 18 1.50 3.10 10.29
C VAL A 18 0.90 1.79 9.80
N ALA A 19 -0.31 1.83 9.24
CA ALA A 19 -0.84 0.71 8.50
C ALA A 19 0.25 0.38 7.48
N LYS A 20 0.87 -0.81 7.61
CA LYS A 20 1.72 -1.37 6.56
C LYS A 20 0.81 -1.74 5.39
N GLY A 21 0.22 -0.71 4.78
CA GLY A 21 -0.59 -0.83 3.58
C GLY A 21 0.32 -1.15 2.42
N ILE A 22 -0.30 -1.59 1.34
CA ILE A 22 0.31 -1.92 0.05
C ILE A 22 1.18 -0.75 -0.49
N GLY A 23 1.01 0.46 0.04
CA GLY A 23 1.79 1.65 -0.30
C GLY A 23 1.27 2.27 -1.60
N PRO A 24 1.93 3.31 -2.12
CA PRO A 24 1.58 3.86 -3.42
C PRO A 24 1.82 2.80 -4.50
N CYS A 25 0.83 2.66 -5.39
CA CYS A 25 0.88 1.74 -6.51
C CYS A 25 0.89 2.51 -7.82
N TYR A 26 1.67 2.03 -8.77
CA TYR A 26 1.90 2.68 -10.05
C TYR A 26 1.62 1.71 -11.19
N ASN A 27 1.00 2.22 -12.24
CA ASN A 27 0.79 1.45 -13.46
C ASN A 27 2.14 1.20 -14.14
N GLN A 28 2.43 -0.05 -14.43
CA GLN A 28 3.58 -0.55 -15.16
C GLN A 28 3.13 -1.51 -16.25
N ALA A 29 3.96 -1.68 -17.27
CA ALA A 29 3.78 -2.71 -18.29
C ALA A 29 5.16 -3.30 -18.62
N ASP A 30 5.17 -4.56 -19.02
CA ASP A 30 6.39 -5.26 -19.44
C ASP A 30 6.21 -5.78 -20.88
N PRO A 31 6.52 -4.94 -21.88
CA PRO A 31 6.35 -5.31 -23.28
C PRO A 31 7.33 -6.38 -23.75
N ASP A 32 8.47 -6.57 -23.07
CA ASP A 32 9.48 -7.57 -23.46
C ASP A 32 8.98 -9.00 -23.20
N ASN A 33 8.04 -9.16 -22.26
CA ASN A 33 7.40 -10.42 -21.93
C ASN A 33 5.93 -10.50 -22.38
N ASP A 34 5.48 -9.61 -23.28
CA ASP A 34 4.09 -9.50 -23.76
C ASP A 34 3.05 -9.28 -22.63
N ILE A 35 3.44 -8.59 -21.55
CA ILE A 35 2.57 -8.32 -20.41
C ILE A 35 2.07 -6.88 -20.47
N GLY A 36 0.75 -6.75 -20.47
CA GLY A 36 0.04 -5.46 -20.44
C GLY A 36 0.12 -4.76 -19.09
N ASN A 37 -0.76 -3.78 -18.89
CA ASN A 37 -0.76 -2.97 -17.67
C ASN A 37 -1.00 -3.82 -16.40
N TYR A 38 -0.16 -3.58 -15.39
CA TYR A 38 -0.31 -4.06 -14.02
C TYR A 38 0.08 -2.96 -13.03
N CYS A 39 -0.26 -3.16 -11.77
CA CYS A 39 0.00 -2.20 -10.70
C CYS A 39 1.13 -2.70 -9.79
N TYR A 40 2.27 -2.02 -9.81
CA TYR A 40 3.38 -2.27 -8.87
C TYR A 40 3.26 -1.37 -7.64
N CYS A 41 3.28 -1.97 -6.46
CA CYS A 41 3.08 -1.27 -5.21
C CYS A 41 4.36 -1.21 -4.37
N GLN A 42 4.89 -0.01 -4.15
CA GLN A 42 6.18 0.19 -3.47
C GLN A 42 6.17 -0.20 -1.99
N GLY A 43 5.01 -0.19 -1.34
CA GLY A 43 4.92 -0.48 0.10
C GLY A 43 5.22 -1.94 0.44
N ASN A 44 4.93 -2.86 -0.48
CA ASN A 44 5.21 -4.29 -0.30
C ASN A 44 6.00 -4.94 -1.44
N GLY A 45 6.36 -4.19 -2.49
CA GLY A 45 7.00 -4.71 -3.70
C GLY A 45 6.14 -5.70 -4.48
N GLY A 46 4.82 -5.68 -4.25
CA GLY A 46 3.88 -6.62 -4.86
C GLY A 46 3.30 -6.06 -6.16
N CYS A 47 2.86 -6.99 -7.02
CA CYS A 47 2.14 -6.66 -8.25
C CYS A 47 0.68 -7.09 -8.17
N TYR A 48 -0.18 -6.26 -8.74
CA TYR A 48 -1.64 -6.36 -8.67
C TYR A 48 -2.23 -6.10 -10.04
N PHE A 49 -3.40 -6.66 -10.33
CA PHE A 49 -4.19 -6.23 -11.47
C PHE A 49 -4.68 -4.80 -11.27
N GLU A 50 -4.98 -4.12 -12.38
CA GLU A 50 -5.65 -2.82 -12.31
C GLU A 50 -6.96 -2.93 -11.52
N GLY A 51 -7.20 -1.93 -10.68
CA GLY A 51 -8.41 -1.80 -9.88
C GLY A 51 -9.57 -1.19 -10.68
N LYS A 52 -10.46 -0.49 -9.97
CA LYS A 52 -11.59 0.18 -10.62
C LYS A 52 -11.09 1.26 -11.59
N HIS A 53 -11.76 1.38 -12.74
CA HIS A 53 -11.45 2.38 -13.78
C HIS A 53 -10.01 2.32 -14.30
N ASN A 54 -9.39 1.13 -14.33
CA ASN A 54 -7.99 0.93 -14.70
C ASN A 54 -7.01 1.74 -13.81
N SER A 55 -7.41 2.01 -12.56
CA SER A 55 -6.59 2.71 -11.57
C SER A 55 -5.75 1.73 -10.76
N CYS A 56 -4.54 2.14 -10.37
CA CYS A 56 -3.74 1.45 -9.37
C CYS A 56 -4.00 1.95 -7.94
N ASP A 57 -4.88 2.93 -7.76
CA ASP A 57 -5.29 3.42 -6.45
C ASP A 57 -6.83 3.46 -6.34
N PRO A 58 -7.45 2.53 -5.59
CA PRO A 58 -6.84 1.33 -5.02
C PRO A 58 -6.51 0.27 -6.10
N PRO A 59 -5.48 -0.58 -5.90
CA PRO A 59 -5.17 -1.66 -6.82
C PRO A 59 -6.22 -2.77 -6.76
N GLY A 60 -6.21 -3.66 -7.75
CA GLY A 60 -7.05 -4.84 -7.83
C GLY A 60 -6.52 -6.02 -7.00
N ILE A 61 -6.71 -7.24 -7.52
CA ILE A 61 -6.26 -8.49 -6.87
C ILE A 61 -4.76 -8.68 -7.10
N ALA A 62 -4.05 -9.26 -6.13
CA ALA A 62 -2.63 -9.58 -6.28
C ALA A 62 -2.39 -10.58 -7.43
N ILE A 63 -1.35 -10.35 -8.22
CA ILE A 63 -0.95 -11.26 -9.31
C ILE A 63 -0.27 -12.49 -8.69
N PRO A 64 -0.80 -13.70 -8.92
CA PRO A 64 -0.17 -14.93 -8.43
C PRO A 64 1.21 -15.11 -9.08
N GLY A 65 2.24 -15.33 -8.26
CA GLY A 65 3.63 -15.44 -8.74
C GLY A 65 4.44 -14.15 -8.59
N GLY A 66 3.80 -13.02 -8.25
CA GLY A 66 4.47 -11.75 -8.01
C GLY A 66 4.52 -10.89 -9.27
N CYS A 67 5.49 -9.98 -9.31
CA CYS A 67 5.75 -9.18 -10.49
C CYS A 67 6.40 -10.05 -11.57
N PRO A 68 6.00 -9.87 -12.84
CA PRO A 68 6.71 -10.48 -13.95
C PRO A 68 8.16 -9.99 -14.05
#